data_AF-A0A6N7LQR3-F1
#
_entry.id   AF-A0A6N7LQR3-F1
#
_cell.length_a   1.000
_cell.length_b   1.000
_cell.length_c   1.000
_cell.angle_alpha   90.00
_cell.angle_beta   90.00
_cell.angle_gamma   90.00
#
_symmetry.space_group_name_H-M   'P 1'
#
loop_
_entity.id
_entity.type
_entity.pdbx_description
1 polymer ?
#
loop_
_entity_poly.entity_id
_entity_poly.type
_entity_poly.pdbx_seq_one_letter_code
_entity_poly.pdbx_strand_id
1 'polypeptide(L)'
;MQRLRRKMFVMVWLCVAGSIALVFAILSFLPLTPFAEEVQERTTSFALDTASDLLARQGMLAVQDVISAFANADPSIRLSVKAVGAPIECAVSVSDTLVRRVVNSGKCYEVTAVPDDAYIWRQWPKLMPWASALLAAAGAAFWLANYFTGPVEQLRQGLGELARGNFGARIGEEVDRKRDEVAALAHDFDATASRLQEFQEVQQRLFHDVSHELRSPLSRLQAGLGVLRQNPARLNDMLERLEREIQRMDDLVGEILTLAKLAAAADQPLNRQRLDLIDLVREIVDDSTFEGASNQVAVEYDGEESFVTSVDGELIYRAVENVVRNAVK
;
A
#
# COMPACT_ATOMS: atom_id res chain seq x y z
N MET A 1 -9.62 7.40 -6.61
CA MET A 1 -8.18 7.78 -6.74
C MET A 1 -7.83 9.01 -5.90
N GLN A 2 -8.27 10.23 -6.24
CA GLN A 2 -8.09 11.42 -5.37
C GLN A 2 -8.66 11.22 -3.95
N ARG A 3 -9.71 10.41 -3.80
CA ARG A 3 -10.32 10.11 -2.48
C ARG A 3 -9.37 9.39 -1.51
N LEU A 4 -8.54 8.44 -1.97
CA LEU A 4 -7.65 7.68 -1.09
C LEU A 4 -6.47 8.55 -0.64
N ARG A 5 -5.83 9.22 -1.61
CA ARG A 5 -4.80 10.25 -1.38
C ARG A 5 -5.29 11.34 -0.41
N ARG A 6 -6.50 11.88 -0.65
CA ARG A 6 -7.11 12.89 0.22
C ARG A 6 -7.41 12.35 1.61
N LYS A 7 -7.92 11.11 1.74
CA LYS A 7 -8.17 10.50 3.05
C LYS A 7 -6.89 10.32 3.85
N MET A 8 -5.83 9.79 3.22
CA MET A 8 -4.55 9.57 3.89
C MET A 8 -3.89 10.91 4.28
N PHE A 9 -3.90 11.88 3.37
CA PHE A 9 -3.46 13.25 3.66
C PHE A 9 -4.21 13.85 4.85
N VAL A 10 -5.55 13.84 4.83
CA VAL A 10 -6.37 14.40 5.90
C VAL A 10 -6.13 13.67 7.21
N MET A 11 -5.99 12.35 7.21
CA MET A 11 -5.75 11.56 8.43
C MET A 11 -4.39 11.88 9.04
N VAL A 12 -3.31 11.88 8.24
CA VAL A 12 -1.96 12.21 8.70
C VAL A 12 -1.91 13.67 9.17
N TRP A 13 -2.47 14.59 8.38
CA TRP A 13 -2.49 16.00 8.73
C TRP A 13 -3.28 16.27 10.01
N LEU A 14 -4.47 15.68 10.19
CA LEU A 14 -5.26 15.84 11.41
C LEU A 14 -4.53 15.30 12.65
N CYS A 15 -3.83 14.16 12.53
CA CYS A 15 -3.03 13.63 13.64
C CYS A 15 -1.89 14.58 14.03
N VAL A 16 -1.15 15.10 13.05
CA VAL A 16 -0.02 16.01 13.30
C VAL A 16 -0.50 17.39 13.75
N ALA A 17 -1.56 17.93 13.14
CA ALA A 17 -2.15 19.19 13.57
C ALA A 17 -2.75 19.07 14.98
N GLY A 18 -3.38 17.94 15.29
CA GLY A 18 -3.92 17.64 16.62
C GLY A 18 -2.82 17.56 17.69
N SER A 19 -1.68 16.92 17.39
CA SER A 19 -0.55 16.88 18.34
C SER A 19 0.06 18.27 18.55
N ILE A 20 0.26 19.04 17.48
CA ILE A 20 0.74 20.43 17.56
C ILE A 20 -0.24 21.28 18.40
N ALA A 21 -1.55 21.18 18.15
CA ALA A 21 -2.56 21.90 18.90
C ALA A 21 -2.61 21.49 20.38
N LEU A 22 -2.41 20.20 20.68
CA LEU A 22 -2.33 19.70 22.04
C LEU A 22 -1.11 20.26 22.77
N VAL A 23 0.07 20.26 22.15
CA VAL A 23 1.28 20.84 22.75
C VAL A 23 1.12 22.36 22.94
N PHE A 24 0.51 23.06 21.99
CA PHE A 24 0.16 24.48 22.13
C PHE A 24 -0.76 24.72 23.33
N ALA A 25 -1.85 23.95 23.43
CA ALA A 25 -2.79 24.05 24.53
C ALA A 25 -2.11 23.75 25.87
N ILE A 26 -1.25 22.74 25.94
CA ILE A 26 -0.45 22.43 27.13
C ILE A 26 0.45 23.62 27.51
N LEU A 27 1.18 24.21 26.56
CA LEU A 27 2.08 25.33 26.83
C LEU A 27 1.36 26.65 27.11
N SER A 28 0.13 26.84 26.60
CA SER A 28 -0.68 28.02 26.86
C SER A 28 -1.51 27.93 28.14
N PHE A 29 -2.02 26.73 28.50
CA PHE A 29 -2.90 26.53 29.65
C PHE A 29 -2.22 25.92 30.88
N LEU A 30 -1.03 25.30 30.79
CA LEU A 30 -0.22 25.09 31.98
C LEU A 30 0.54 26.39 32.29
N PRO A 31 0.20 27.08 33.39
CA PRO A 31 0.92 28.27 33.81
C PRO A 31 2.28 27.85 34.35
N LEU A 32 3.25 27.64 33.46
CA LEU A 32 4.66 27.49 33.85
C LEU A 32 5.25 28.85 34.30
N THR A 33 4.55 29.96 34.08
CA THR A 33 4.97 31.32 34.46
C THR A 33 3.87 32.10 35.22
N PRO A 34 3.41 31.65 36.40
CA PRO A 34 2.43 32.41 37.20
C PRO A 34 2.97 33.77 37.66
N PHE A 35 4.30 33.89 37.80
CA PHE A 35 4.96 35.09 38.30
C PHE A 35 4.77 36.33 37.43
N ALA A 36 4.71 36.21 36.10
CA ALA A 36 4.73 37.40 35.25
C ALA A 36 3.41 38.21 35.34
N GLU A 37 2.28 37.51 35.40
CA GLU A 37 0.96 38.13 35.46
C GLU A 37 0.69 38.71 36.86
N GLU A 38 1.02 37.95 37.90
CA GLU A 38 0.88 38.41 39.30
C GLU A 38 1.83 39.57 39.63
N VAL A 39 3.06 39.57 39.07
CA VAL A 39 3.98 40.70 39.21
C VAL A 39 3.43 41.93 38.50
N GLN A 40 2.86 41.79 37.30
CA GLN A 40 2.31 42.90 36.53
C GLN A 40 1.08 43.54 37.21
N GLU A 41 0.19 42.74 37.80
CA GLU A 41 -0.94 43.25 38.59
C GLU A 41 -0.47 43.98 39.85
N ARG A 42 0.53 43.43 40.56
CA ARG A 42 1.10 44.07 41.76
C ARG A 42 1.82 45.37 41.42
N THR A 43 2.60 45.43 40.34
CA THR A 43 3.31 46.65 39.93
C THR A 43 2.36 47.73 39.44
N THR A 44 1.30 47.38 38.71
CA THR A 44 0.28 48.35 38.27
C THR A 44 -0.54 48.89 39.45
N SER A 45 -0.96 48.05 40.39
CA SER A 45 -1.62 48.53 41.62
C SER A 45 -0.69 49.43 42.43
N PHE A 46 0.58 49.04 42.61
CA PHE A 46 1.56 49.85 43.33
C PHE A 46 1.78 51.23 42.68
N ALA A 47 1.90 51.28 41.35
CA ALA A 47 2.05 52.54 40.62
C ALA A 47 0.81 53.44 40.75
N LEU A 48 -0.40 52.85 40.68
CA LEU A 48 -1.67 53.56 40.89
C LEU A 48 -1.80 54.14 42.29
N ASP A 49 -1.51 53.34 43.31
CA ASP A 49 -1.60 53.76 44.72
C ASP A 49 -0.57 54.86 45.03
N THR A 50 0.65 54.73 44.50
CA THR A 50 1.72 55.72 44.66
C THR A 50 1.37 57.05 43.97
N ALA A 51 0.91 57.01 42.72
CA ALA A 51 0.52 58.21 41.99
C ALA A 51 -0.66 58.93 42.66
N SER A 52 -1.61 58.15 43.20
CA SER A 52 -2.79 58.68 43.90
C SER A 52 -2.43 59.35 45.23
N ASP A 53 -1.59 58.73 46.06
CA ASP A 53 -1.17 59.32 47.35
C ASP A 53 -0.33 60.59 47.13
N LEU A 54 0.54 60.60 46.12
CA LEU A 54 1.30 61.79 45.75
C LEU A 54 0.39 62.92 45.25
N LEU A 55 -0.66 62.59 44.48
CA LEU A 55 -1.64 63.59 44.03
C LEU A 55 -2.37 64.21 45.21
N ALA A 56 -2.70 63.40 46.23
CA ALA A 56 -3.37 63.88 47.43
C ALA A 56 -2.50 64.90 48.18
N ARG A 57 -1.20 64.60 48.33
CA ARG A 57 -0.31 65.34 49.23
C ARG A 57 0.47 66.47 48.59
N GLN A 58 0.95 66.28 47.36
CA GLN A 58 1.92 67.19 46.71
C GLN A 58 1.35 67.87 45.45
N GLY A 59 0.17 67.44 44.98
CA GLY A 59 -0.52 68.05 43.85
C GLY A 59 -0.02 67.59 42.47
N MET A 60 -0.54 68.23 41.42
CA MET A 60 -0.46 67.73 40.04
C MET A 60 0.97 67.66 39.47
N LEU A 61 1.86 68.60 39.84
CA LEU A 61 3.22 68.67 39.30
C LEU A 61 4.06 67.44 39.70
N ALA A 62 4.02 67.06 40.98
CA ALA A 62 4.75 65.89 41.48
C ALA A 62 4.25 64.57 40.86
N VAL A 63 2.95 64.48 40.57
CA VAL A 63 2.36 63.29 39.97
C VAL A 63 2.76 63.14 38.52
N GLN A 64 2.86 64.25 37.78
CA GLN A 64 3.29 64.22 36.39
C GLN A 64 4.73 63.68 36.24
N ASP A 65 5.62 64.08 37.15
CA ASP A 65 7.00 63.58 37.21
C ASP A 65 7.03 62.07 37.48
N VAL A 66 6.26 61.59 38.45
CA VAL A 66 6.20 60.17 38.80
C VAL A 66 5.53 59.32 37.71
N ILE A 67 4.49 59.83 37.05
CA ILE A 67 3.88 59.15 35.90
C ILE A 67 4.90 58.96 34.77
N SER A 68 5.70 59.99 34.48
CA SER A 68 6.75 59.88 33.46
C SER A 68 7.88 58.94 33.89
N ALA A 69 8.25 58.91 35.18
CA ALA A 69 9.25 58.00 35.71
C ALA A 69 8.80 56.53 35.60
N PHE A 70 7.54 56.23 35.92
CA PHE A 70 6.97 54.90 35.73
C PHE A 70 6.91 54.50 34.25
N ALA A 71 6.45 55.40 33.37
CA ALA A 71 6.40 55.12 31.94
C ALA A 71 7.80 54.88 31.32
N ASN A 72 8.85 55.51 31.86
CA ASN A 72 10.24 55.29 31.43
C ASN A 72 10.85 54.01 32.00
N ALA A 73 10.50 53.65 33.24
CA ALA A 73 11.02 52.45 33.91
C ALA A 73 10.36 51.16 33.39
N ASP A 74 9.04 51.20 33.17
CA ASP A 74 8.27 50.12 32.58
C ASP A 74 7.24 50.67 31.59
N PRO A 75 7.48 50.53 30.27
CA PRO A 75 6.58 51.02 29.23
C PRO A 75 5.17 50.42 29.28
N SER A 76 4.97 49.30 29.98
CA SER A 76 3.67 48.65 30.12
C SER A 76 2.75 49.35 31.13
N ILE A 77 3.28 50.23 31.98
CA ILE A 77 2.53 50.98 32.98
C ILE A 77 2.25 52.39 32.46
N ARG A 78 1.05 52.61 31.91
CA ARG A 78 0.59 53.94 31.49
C ARG A 78 -0.52 54.44 32.40
N LEU A 79 -0.24 55.51 33.13
CA LEU A 79 -1.21 56.16 34.01
C LEU A 79 -1.75 57.44 33.35
N SER A 80 -3.05 57.69 33.49
CA SER A 80 -3.69 58.92 33.05
C SER A 80 -4.42 59.57 34.22
N VAL A 81 -4.31 60.89 34.35
CA VAL A 81 -4.98 61.66 35.42
C VAL A 81 -5.98 62.61 34.77
N LYS A 82 -7.23 62.56 35.21
CA LYS A 82 -8.32 63.42 34.71
C LYS A 82 -9.04 64.07 35.89
N ALA A 83 -9.41 65.34 35.75
CA ALA A 83 -10.28 66.00 36.71
C ALA A 83 -11.73 65.53 36.48
N VAL A 84 -12.36 64.99 37.52
CA VAL A 84 -13.75 64.51 37.47
C VAL A 84 -14.72 65.66 37.76
N GLY A 85 -14.40 66.47 38.77
CA GLY A 85 -15.26 67.58 39.18
C GLY A 85 -15.17 67.89 40.68
N ALA A 86 -16.32 67.97 41.36
CA ALA A 86 -16.41 68.40 42.76
C ALA A 86 -15.92 67.31 43.74
N PRO A 87 -15.48 67.66 44.98
CA PRO A 87 -14.98 66.68 45.95
C PRO A 87 -15.95 65.54 46.28
N ILE A 88 -17.26 65.76 46.13
CA ILE A 88 -18.30 64.76 46.42
C ILE A 88 -18.27 63.58 45.42
N GLU A 89 -17.77 63.79 44.20
CA GLU A 89 -17.68 62.75 43.16
C GLU A 89 -16.58 61.72 43.48
N CYS A 90 -15.61 62.09 44.30
CA CYS A 90 -14.58 61.20 44.83
C CYS A 90 -15.09 60.30 45.96
N ALA A 91 -16.24 60.60 46.57
CA ALA A 91 -16.83 59.78 47.63
C ALA A 91 -17.55 58.54 47.09
N VAL A 92 -17.79 58.47 45.77
CA VAL A 92 -18.37 57.30 45.11
C VAL A 92 -17.27 56.24 44.94
N SER A 93 -17.43 55.09 45.59
CA SER A 93 -16.52 53.95 45.44
C SER A 93 -16.54 53.44 44.00
N VAL A 94 -15.39 53.48 43.34
CA VAL A 94 -15.21 52.86 42.02
C VAL A 94 -14.87 51.38 42.24
N SER A 95 -15.63 50.45 41.64
CA SER A 95 -15.36 49.01 41.78
C SER A 95 -14.25 48.50 40.85
N ASP A 96 -13.64 49.38 40.07
CA ASP A 96 -12.61 49.05 39.11
C ASP A 96 -11.23 49.12 39.78
N THR A 97 -10.51 48.00 39.78
CA THR A 97 -9.20 47.86 40.42
C THR A 97 -8.12 48.71 39.75
N LEU A 98 -8.35 49.17 38.51
CA LEU A 98 -7.43 50.00 37.73
C LEU A 98 -7.66 51.50 37.89
N VAL A 99 -8.61 51.90 38.75
CA VAL A 99 -8.99 53.29 38.97
C VAL A 99 -8.80 53.67 40.42
N ARG A 100 -8.26 54.86 40.65
CA ARG A 100 -8.16 55.49 41.97
C ARG A 100 -8.64 56.93 41.89
N ARG A 101 -9.43 57.38 42.87
CA ARG A 101 -9.94 58.75 42.94
C ARG A 101 -9.39 59.46 44.17
N VAL A 102 -9.00 60.72 43.99
CA VAL A 102 -8.33 61.52 45.01
C VAL A 102 -8.79 62.97 44.94
N VAL A 103 -9.01 63.57 46.12
CA VAL A 103 -9.33 65.00 46.23
C VAL A 103 -8.03 65.77 46.47
N ASN A 104 -7.77 66.77 45.62
CA ASN A 104 -6.69 67.73 45.83
C ASN A 104 -7.17 69.14 45.47
N SER A 105 -6.81 70.13 46.29
CA SER A 105 -7.12 71.55 46.03
C SER A 105 -8.61 71.84 45.73
N GLY A 106 -9.52 71.13 46.42
CA GLY A 106 -10.96 71.31 46.25
C GLY A 106 -11.56 70.71 44.97
N LYS A 107 -10.81 69.89 44.22
CA LYS A 107 -11.28 69.16 43.03
C LYS A 107 -11.02 67.67 43.17
N CYS A 108 -11.91 66.87 42.58
CA CYS A 108 -11.75 65.42 42.47
C CYS A 108 -10.97 65.08 41.19
N TYR A 109 -9.94 64.25 41.33
CA TYR A 109 -9.15 63.72 40.24
C TYR A 109 -9.25 62.19 40.22
N GLU A 110 -9.22 61.61 39.02
CA GLU A 110 -9.22 60.18 38.77
C GLU A 110 -7.92 59.79 38.08
N VAL A 111 -7.21 58.83 38.67
CA VAL A 111 -6.01 58.20 38.14
C VAL A 111 -6.41 56.83 37.60
N THR A 112 -6.21 56.61 36.31
CA THR A 112 -6.57 55.36 35.63
C THR A 112 -5.33 54.73 35.00
N ALA A 113 -5.12 53.43 35.23
CA ALA A 113 -4.15 52.66 34.48
C ALA A 113 -4.77 52.28 33.13
N VAL A 114 -4.15 52.73 32.04
CA VAL A 114 -4.61 52.43 30.67
C VAL A 114 -3.97 51.11 30.24
N PRO A 115 -4.76 50.06 29.95
CA PRO A 115 -4.21 48.82 29.43
C PRO A 115 -3.50 49.06 28.10
N ASP A 116 -2.39 48.36 27.88
CA ASP A 116 -1.60 48.50 26.66
C ASP A 116 -2.30 47.80 25.47
N ASP A 117 -2.79 48.57 24.49
CA ASP A 117 -3.43 48.07 23.25
C ASP A 117 -2.50 47.16 22.42
N ALA A 118 -1.20 47.12 22.73
CA ALA A 118 -0.19 46.31 22.06
C ALA A 118 -0.22 44.81 22.44
N TYR A 119 -1.20 44.34 23.21
CA TYR A 119 -1.34 42.93 23.58
C TYR A 119 -1.28 41.97 22.36
N ILE A 120 -1.99 42.31 21.29
CA ILE A 120 -2.06 41.50 20.05
C ILE A 120 -0.69 41.45 19.34
N TRP A 121 0.02 42.58 19.30
CA TRP A 121 1.34 42.68 18.67
C TRP A 121 2.45 41.98 19.47
N ARG A 122 2.35 41.93 20.80
CA ARG A 122 3.31 41.24 21.69
C ARG A 122 3.15 39.71 21.69
N GLN A 123 1.94 39.20 21.42
CA GLN A 123 1.63 37.77 21.32
C GLN A 123 1.96 37.17 19.93
N TRP A 124 1.92 37.97 18.86
CA TRP A 124 2.22 37.53 17.48
C TRP A 124 3.53 36.74 17.30
N PRO A 125 4.68 37.14 17.89
CA PRO A 125 5.91 36.35 17.77
C PRO A 125 5.84 34.97 18.43
N LYS A 126 4.93 34.75 19.40
CA LYS A 126 4.71 33.44 20.01
C LYS A 126 3.89 32.50 19.13
N LEU A 127 3.04 33.02 18.25
CA LEU A 127 2.17 32.22 17.36
C LEU A 127 2.86 31.81 16.04
N MET A 128 3.86 32.59 15.62
CA MET A 128 4.68 32.32 14.42
C MET A 128 5.23 30.88 14.31
N PRO A 129 5.87 30.30 15.36
CA PRO A 129 6.41 28.94 15.28
C PRO A 129 5.32 27.86 15.15
N TRP A 130 4.12 28.09 15.71
CA TRP A 130 3.00 27.14 15.60
C TRP A 130 2.40 27.15 14.21
N ALA A 131 2.24 28.34 13.61
CA ALA A 131 1.76 28.48 12.26
C ALA A 131 2.72 27.84 11.24
N SER A 132 4.03 28.05 11.41
CA SER A 132 5.05 27.44 10.53
C SER A 132 5.12 25.92 10.71
N ALA A 133 5.02 25.40 11.94
CA ALA A 133 4.96 23.96 12.19
C ALA A 133 3.73 23.31 11.55
N LEU A 134 2.57 23.96 11.61
CA LEU A 134 1.32 23.45 11.02
C LEU A 134 1.37 23.45 9.49
N LEU A 135 1.99 24.47 8.88
CA LEU A 135 2.24 24.51 7.43
C LEU A 135 3.25 23.45 7.00
N ALA A 136 4.34 23.28 7.74
CA ALA A 136 5.34 22.24 7.46
C ALA A 136 4.72 20.84 7.57
N ALA A 137 3.88 20.60 8.59
CA ALA A 137 3.12 19.37 8.75
C ALA A 137 2.17 19.10 7.57
N ALA A 138 1.49 20.13 7.05
CA ALA A 138 0.68 20.00 5.85
C ALA A 138 1.52 19.61 4.62
N GLY A 139 2.66 20.28 4.42
CA GLY A 139 3.58 19.93 3.33
C GLY A 139 4.09 18.50 3.42
N ALA A 140 4.55 18.08 4.60
CA ALA A 140 5.05 16.73 4.85
C ALA A 140 3.97 15.66 4.66
N ALA A 141 2.76 15.88 5.21
CA ALA A 141 1.63 14.96 5.03
C ALA A 141 1.25 14.82 3.56
N PHE A 142 1.25 15.93 2.80
CA PHE A 142 0.96 15.90 1.36
C PHE A 142 2.02 15.11 0.59
N TRP A 143 3.30 15.35 0.90
CA TRP A 143 4.41 14.64 0.29
C TRP A 143 4.37 13.14 0.59
N LEU A 144 4.21 12.77 1.86
CA LEU A 144 4.14 11.37 2.31
C LEU A 144 2.95 10.63 1.70
N ALA A 145 1.79 11.30 1.64
CA ALA A 145 0.60 10.72 1.03
C ALA A 145 0.82 10.42 -0.45
N ASN A 146 1.46 11.32 -1.18
CA ASN A 146 1.78 11.12 -2.60
C ASN A 146 2.88 10.08 -2.80
N TYR A 147 3.85 10.00 -1.89
CA TYR A 147 4.94 9.04 -1.93
C TYR A 147 4.43 7.60 -1.82
N PHE A 148 3.63 7.25 -0.81
CA PHE A 148 3.20 5.86 -0.61
C PHE A 148 2.04 5.41 -1.51
N THR A 149 1.09 6.29 -1.82
CA THR A 149 -0.11 5.88 -2.58
C THR A 149 0.15 5.65 -4.06
N GLY A 150 1.20 6.24 -4.63
CA GLY A 150 1.53 6.10 -6.06
C GLY A 150 1.79 4.65 -6.48
N PRO A 151 2.82 3.98 -5.92
CA PRO A 151 3.15 2.61 -6.29
C PRO A 151 2.06 1.59 -5.97
N VAL A 152 1.34 1.78 -4.85
CA VAL A 152 0.24 0.87 -4.48
C VAL A 152 -0.86 0.91 -5.54
N GLU A 153 -1.10 2.07 -6.14
CA GLU A 153 -2.07 2.19 -7.22
C GLU A 153 -1.58 1.56 -8.52
N GLN A 154 -0.29 1.69 -8.87
CA GLN A 154 0.30 0.97 -10.02
C GLN A 154 0.13 -0.55 -9.85
N LEU A 155 0.45 -1.06 -8.66
CA LEU A 155 0.26 -2.47 -8.32
C LEU A 155 -1.21 -2.89 -8.44
N ARG A 156 -2.13 -2.07 -7.93
CA ARG A 156 -3.58 -2.31 -8.05
C ARG A 156 -4.04 -2.36 -9.52
N GLN A 157 -3.50 -1.48 -10.36
CA GLN A 157 -3.83 -1.43 -11.77
C GLN A 157 -3.31 -2.65 -12.52
N GLY A 158 -2.04 -3.03 -12.32
CA GLY A 158 -1.49 -4.21 -12.96
C GLY A 158 -2.11 -5.52 -12.45
N LEU A 159 -2.45 -5.63 -11.16
CA LEU A 159 -3.28 -6.74 -10.67
C LEU A 159 -4.68 -6.76 -11.32
N GLY A 160 -5.25 -5.59 -11.60
CA GLY A 160 -6.50 -5.46 -12.33
C GLY A 160 -6.42 -5.95 -13.77
N GLU A 161 -5.31 -5.65 -14.47
CA GLU A 161 -5.02 -6.18 -15.80
C GLU A 161 -4.81 -7.70 -15.76
N LEU A 162 -4.02 -8.19 -14.80
CA LEU A 162 -3.79 -9.62 -14.57
C LEU A 162 -5.11 -10.37 -14.35
N ALA A 163 -6.01 -9.82 -13.52
CA ALA A 163 -7.33 -10.41 -13.24
C ALA A 163 -8.27 -10.42 -14.46
N ARG A 164 -8.05 -9.56 -15.45
CA ARG A 164 -8.77 -9.57 -16.73
C ARG A 164 -8.16 -10.53 -17.75
N GLY A 165 -7.08 -11.24 -17.40
CA GLY A 165 -6.37 -12.16 -18.28
C GLY A 165 -5.30 -11.49 -19.14
N ASN A 166 -4.94 -10.23 -18.87
CA ASN A 166 -3.83 -9.57 -19.54
C ASN A 166 -2.51 -9.84 -18.78
N PHE A 167 -1.88 -10.96 -19.09
CA PHE A 167 -0.62 -11.38 -18.46
C PHE A 167 0.63 -10.69 -19.03
N GLY A 168 0.48 -9.84 -20.06
CA GLY A 168 1.56 -9.04 -20.64
C GLY A 168 1.86 -7.74 -19.87
N ALA A 169 1.02 -7.36 -18.89
CA ALA A 169 1.24 -6.18 -18.07
C ALA A 169 2.52 -6.33 -17.22
N ARG A 170 3.34 -5.28 -17.15
CA ARG A 170 4.56 -5.22 -16.33
C ARG A 170 4.55 -3.95 -15.49
N ILE A 171 5.01 -4.04 -14.24
CA ILE A 171 4.99 -2.94 -13.26
C ILE A 171 6.41 -2.64 -12.74
N GLY A 172 7.34 -3.59 -12.80
CA GLY A 172 8.68 -3.48 -12.21
C GLY A 172 9.54 -2.37 -12.80
N GLU A 173 9.30 -1.93 -14.03
CA GLU A 173 10.04 -0.82 -14.65
C GLU A 173 9.52 0.57 -14.21
N GLU A 174 8.24 0.68 -13.85
CA GLU A 174 7.62 1.96 -13.47
C GLU A 174 7.81 2.29 -11.99
N VAL A 175 8.08 1.28 -11.16
CA VAL A 175 8.35 1.46 -9.73
C VAL A 175 9.82 1.81 -9.55
N ASP A 176 10.08 3.05 -9.10
CA ASP A 176 11.43 3.56 -8.84
C ASP A 176 12.24 2.60 -7.95
N ARG A 177 13.40 2.15 -8.47
CA ARG A 177 14.32 1.18 -7.84
C ARG A 177 14.80 1.59 -6.45
N LYS A 178 14.63 2.85 -6.05
CA LYS A 178 14.96 3.34 -4.70
C LYS A 178 13.96 2.90 -3.61
N ARG A 179 12.93 2.12 -3.96
CA ARG A 179 11.86 1.67 -3.05
C ARG A 179 11.92 0.16 -2.84
N ASP A 180 12.93 -0.30 -2.12
CA ASP A 180 13.35 -1.71 -2.06
C ASP A 180 12.18 -2.71 -1.89
N GLU A 181 11.30 -2.52 -0.89
CA GLU A 181 10.20 -3.45 -0.62
C GLU A 181 9.10 -3.45 -1.70
N VAL A 182 8.75 -2.26 -2.23
CA VAL A 182 7.70 -2.15 -3.24
C VAL A 182 8.22 -2.55 -4.62
N ALA A 183 9.49 -2.28 -4.89
CA ALA A 183 10.17 -2.73 -6.09
C ALA A 183 10.33 -4.26 -6.10
N ALA A 184 10.65 -4.88 -4.95
CA ALA A 184 10.67 -6.33 -4.81
C ALA A 184 9.28 -6.94 -5.12
N LEU A 185 8.21 -6.38 -4.54
CA LEU A 185 6.85 -6.85 -4.81
C LEU A 185 6.44 -6.66 -6.29
N ALA A 186 6.87 -5.57 -6.93
CA ALA A 186 6.63 -5.36 -8.36
C ALA A 186 7.37 -6.39 -9.23
N HIS A 187 8.58 -6.78 -8.84
CA HIS A 187 9.33 -7.85 -9.52
C HIS A 187 8.65 -9.22 -9.33
N ASP A 188 8.17 -9.53 -8.12
CA ASP A 188 7.42 -10.77 -7.86
C ASP A 188 6.11 -10.83 -8.67
N PHE A 189 5.44 -9.69 -8.82
CA PHE A 189 4.29 -9.56 -9.72
C PHE A 189 4.67 -9.88 -11.18
N ASP A 190 5.75 -9.28 -11.70
CA ASP A 190 6.19 -9.49 -13.09
C ASP A 190 6.60 -10.96 -13.34
N ALA A 191 7.24 -11.60 -12.36
CA ALA A 191 7.57 -13.02 -12.42
C ALA A 191 6.31 -13.90 -12.45
N THR A 192 5.31 -13.58 -11.63
CA THR A 192 4.03 -14.29 -11.61
C THR A 192 3.26 -14.11 -12.91
N ALA A 193 3.21 -12.88 -13.44
CA ALA A 193 2.59 -12.57 -14.72
C ALA A 193 3.24 -13.35 -15.87
N SER A 194 4.58 -13.43 -15.87
CA SER A 194 5.34 -14.17 -16.90
C SER A 194 5.05 -15.68 -16.86
N ARG A 195 5.01 -16.30 -15.67
CA ARG A 195 4.63 -17.73 -15.53
C ARG A 195 3.22 -18.00 -16.01
N LEU A 196 2.28 -17.10 -15.70
CA LEU A 196 0.89 -17.26 -16.08
C LEU A 196 0.69 -17.09 -17.60
N GLN A 197 1.44 -16.17 -18.21
CA GLN A 197 1.51 -16.01 -19.65
C GLN A 197 2.06 -17.27 -20.34
N GLU A 198 3.18 -17.81 -19.86
CA GLU A 198 3.77 -19.04 -20.39
C GLU A 198 2.79 -20.22 -20.30
N PHE A 199 2.13 -20.38 -19.15
CA PHE A 199 1.11 -21.41 -18.97
C PHE A 199 -0.05 -21.25 -19.96
N GLN A 200 -0.54 -20.02 -20.17
CA GLN A 200 -1.60 -19.75 -21.14
C GLN A 200 -1.16 -20.09 -22.58
N GLU A 201 0.06 -19.72 -22.97
CA GLU A 201 0.61 -20.00 -24.30
C GLU A 201 0.80 -21.51 -24.53
N VAL A 202 1.26 -22.25 -23.53
CA VAL A 202 1.35 -23.72 -23.58
C VAL A 202 -0.03 -24.35 -23.71
N GLN A 203 -0.99 -23.90 -22.91
CA GLN A 203 -2.37 -24.41 -22.95
C GLN A 203 -3.03 -24.16 -24.32
N GLN A 204 -2.86 -22.96 -24.89
CA GLN A 204 -3.41 -22.62 -26.21
C GLN A 204 -2.78 -23.47 -27.33
N ARG A 205 -1.46 -23.65 -27.30
CA ARG A 205 -0.76 -24.53 -28.25
C ARG A 205 -1.25 -25.97 -28.13
N LEU A 206 -1.37 -26.49 -26.91
CA LEU A 206 -1.91 -27.83 -26.69
C LEU A 206 -3.32 -27.99 -27.28
N PHE A 207 -4.25 -27.07 -27.01
CA PHE A 207 -5.60 -27.18 -27.57
C PHE A 207 -5.63 -27.09 -29.10
N HIS A 208 -4.76 -26.27 -29.69
CA HIS A 208 -4.59 -26.19 -31.12
C HIS A 208 -4.13 -27.54 -31.70
N ASP A 209 -3.06 -28.11 -31.13
CA ASP A 209 -2.46 -29.35 -31.62
C ASP A 209 -3.41 -30.53 -31.44
N VAL A 210 -4.09 -30.63 -30.30
CA VAL A 210 -5.13 -31.64 -30.05
C VAL A 210 -6.28 -31.51 -31.07
N SER A 211 -6.72 -30.29 -31.36
CA SER A 211 -7.79 -30.07 -32.35
C SER A 211 -7.37 -30.50 -33.76
N HIS A 212 -6.09 -30.31 -34.11
CA HIS A 212 -5.53 -30.74 -35.39
C HIS A 212 -5.41 -32.26 -35.47
N GLU A 213 -4.83 -32.88 -34.44
CA GLU A 213 -4.62 -34.33 -34.38
C GLU A 213 -5.94 -35.12 -34.31
N LEU A 214 -7.00 -34.57 -33.71
CA LEU A 214 -8.33 -35.22 -33.70
C LEU A 214 -9.14 -35.00 -34.99
N ARG A 215 -8.88 -33.94 -35.76
CA ARG A 215 -9.63 -33.66 -37.00
C ARG A 215 -9.30 -34.65 -38.11
N SER A 216 -8.04 -35.05 -38.22
CA SER A 216 -7.57 -36.04 -39.20
C SER A 216 -8.28 -37.39 -39.08
N PRO A 217 -8.26 -38.07 -37.91
CA PRO A 217 -8.93 -39.35 -37.73
C PRO A 217 -10.44 -39.25 -37.90
N LEU A 218 -11.06 -38.17 -37.42
CA LEU A 218 -12.48 -37.93 -37.62
C LEU A 218 -12.86 -37.83 -39.11
N SER A 219 -12.04 -37.13 -39.90
CA SER A 219 -12.23 -37.03 -41.35
C SER A 219 -12.10 -38.40 -42.04
N ARG A 220 -11.15 -39.24 -41.59
CA ARG A 220 -10.96 -40.60 -42.09
C ARG A 220 -12.15 -41.50 -41.75
N LEU A 221 -12.69 -41.42 -40.54
CA LEU A 221 -13.90 -42.14 -40.13
C LEU A 221 -15.10 -41.75 -41.00
N GLN A 222 -15.30 -40.44 -41.23
CA GLN A 222 -16.38 -39.94 -42.08
C GLN A 222 -16.25 -40.42 -43.54
N ALA A 223 -15.05 -40.38 -44.09
CA ALA A 223 -14.78 -40.88 -45.44
C ALA A 223 -15.03 -42.40 -45.54
N GLY A 224 -14.57 -43.17 -44.56
CA GLY A 224 -14.79 -44.61 -44.49
C GLY A 224 -16.27 -44.98 -44.44
N LEU A 225 -17.04 -44.30 -43.60
CA LEU A 225 -18.51 -44.45 -43.54
C LEU A 225 -19.18 -44.07 -44.86
N GLY A 226 -18.69 -43.05 -45.56
CA GLY A 226 -19.19 -42.66 -46.89
C GLY A 226 -18.98 -43.74 -47.94
N VAL A 227 -17.79 -44.36 -47.97
CA VAL A 227 -17.48 -45.48 -48.88
C VAL A 227 -18.32 -46.71 -48.53
N LEU A 228 -18.50 -47.01 -47.25
CA LEU A 228 -19.34 -48.12 -46.78
C LEU A 228 -20.78 -47.99 -47.28
N ARG A 229 -21.35 -46.77 -47.22
CA ARG A 229 -22.71 -46.48 -47.70
C ARG A 229 -22.86 -46.68 -49.21
N GLN A 230 -21.82 -46.43 -49.99
CA GLN A 230 -21.85 -46.59 -51.45
C GLN A 230 -21.59 -48.04 -51.88
N ASN A 231 -20.78 -48.79 -51.13
CA ASN A 231 -20.44 -50.16 -51.46
C ASN A 231 -20.43 -51.08 -50.22
N PRO A 232 -21.58 -51.66 -49.86
CA PRO A 232 -21.72 -52.55 -48.69
C PRO A 232 -20.87 -53.82 -48.77
N ALA A 233 -20.41 -54.23 -49.97
CA ALA A 233 -19.58 -55.43 -50.12
C ALA A 233 -18.19 -55.30 -49.46
N ARG A 234 -17.76 -54.07 -49.12
CA ARG A 234 -16.49 -53.80 -48.42
C ARG A 234 -16.68 -53.65 -46.90
N LEU A 235 -17.77 -54.17 -46.34
CA LEU A 235 -18.13 -54.00 -44.93
C LEU A 235 -17.00 -54.41 -43.98
N ASN A 236 -16.46 -55.62 -44.15
CA ASN A 236 -15.46 -56.17 -43.24
C ASN A 236 -14.13 -55.38 -43.30
N ASP A 237 -13.60 -55.13 -44.51
CA ASP A 237 -12.36 -54.37 -44.69
C ASP A 237 -12.45 -52.93 -44.15
N MET A 238 -13.63 -52.32 -44.25
CA MET A 238 -13.85 -50.95 -43.78
C MET A 238 -14.11 -50.90 -42.27
N LEU A 239 -14.83 -51.89 -41.70
CA LEU A 239 -15.00 -52.00 -40.24
C LEU A 239 -13.64 -52.09 -39.54
N GLU A 240 -12.74 -52.95 -40.02
CA GLU A 240 -11.40 -53.09 -39.44
C GLU A 240 -10.56 -51.80 -39.55
N ARG A 241 -10.75 -51.01 -40.63
CA ARG A 241 -10.12 -49.69 -40.77
C ARG A 241 -10.71 -48.66 -39.80
N LEU A 242 -12.03 -48.65 -39.63
CA LEU A 242 -12.73 -47.74 -38.73
C LEU A 242 -12.38 -48.06 -37.26
N GLU A 243 -12.30 -49.34 -36.89
CA GLU A 243 -11.90 -49.79 -35.56
C GLU A 243 -10.47 -49.36 -35.22
N ARG A 244 -9.52 -49.53 -36.17
CA ARG A 244 -8.15 -49.03 -35.99
C ARG A 244 -8.08 -47.51 -35.82
N GLU A 245 -8.93 -46.77 -36.52
CA GLU A 245 -8.96 -45.31 -36.39
C GLU A 245 -9.56 -44.87 -35.05
N ILE A 246 -10.55 -45.59 -34.53
CA ILE A 246 -11.11 -45.39 -33.18
C ILE A 246 -10.05 -45.70 -32.12
N GLN A 247 -9.34 -46.82 -32.23
CA GLN A 247 -8.27 -47.17 -31.30
C GLN A 247 -7.18 -46.09 -31.27
N ARG A 248 -6.77 -45.60 -32.45
CA ARG A 248 -5.80 -44.50 -32.55
C ARG A 248 -6.26 -43.21 -31.87
N MET A 249 -7.56 -42.89 -31.92
CA MET A 249 -8.11 -41.75 -31.19
C MET A 249 -8.08 -41.97 -29.68
N ASP A 250 -8.38 -43.19 -29.22
CA ASP A 250 -8.34 -43.55 -27.80
C ASP A 250 -6.93 -43.43 -27.23
N ASP A 251 -5.93 -43.96 -27.95
CA ASP A 251 -4.51 -43.84 -27.60
C ASP A 251 -4.10 -42.36 -27.47
N LEU A 252 -4.50 -41.52 -28.44
CA LEU A 252 -4.17 -40.10 -28.46
C LEU A 252 -4.83 -39.33 -27.30
N VAL A 253 -6.07 -39.69 -26.92
CA VAL A 253 -6.73 -39.16 -25.72
C VAL A 253 -5.99 -39.59 -24.46
N GLY A 254 -5.54 -40.84 -24.38
CA GLY A 254 -4.72 -41.37 -23.29
C GLY A 254 -3.40 -40.60 -23.13
N GLU A 255 -2.71 -40.31 -24.23
CA GLU A 255 -1.48 -39.51 -24.25
C GLU A 255 -1.72 -38.08 -23.74
N ILE A 256 -2.78 -37.41 -24.20
CA ILE A 256 -3.14 -36.05 -23.76
C ILE A 256 -3.45 -36.01 -22.26
N LEU A 257 -4.23 -36.95 -21.74
CA LEU A 257 -4.56 -37.03 -20.32
C LEU A 257 -3.32 -37.28 -19.46
N THR A 258 -2.38 -38.06 -19.97
CA THR A 258 -1.09 -38.32 -19.31
C THR A 258 -0.26 -37.04 -19.23
N LEU A 259 -0.15 -36.31 -20.34
CA LEU A 259 0.57 -35.03 -20.39
C LEU A 259 -0.07 -33.98 -19.47
N ALA A 260 -1.41 -33.90 -19.43
CA ALA A 260 -2.13 -32.99 -18.54
C ALA A 260 -1.89 -33.32 -17.05
N LYS A 261 -1.87 -34.61 -16.69
CA LYS A 261 -1.55 -35.05 -15.32
C LYS A 261 -0.11 -34.67 -14.94
N LEU A 262 0.84 -34.88 -15.84
CA LEU A 262 2.26 -34.52 -15.62
C LEU A 262 2.44 -33.00 -15.44
N ALA A 263 1.76 -32.19 -16.25
CA ALA A 263 1.81 -30.73 -16.14
C ALA A 263 1.22 -30.23 -14.80
N ALA A 264 0.14 -30.86 -14.32
CA ALA A 264 -0.48 -30.51 -13.04
C ALA A 264 0.33 -31.01 -11.82
N ALA A 265 1.07 -32.10 -11.97
CA ALA A 265 1.86 -32.74 -10.91
C ALA A 265 3.31 -32.25 -10.81
N ALA A 266 3.71 -31.23 -11.60
CA ALA A 266 5.11 -30.74 -11.64
C ALA A 266 5.69 -30.37 -10.26
N ASP A 267 4.84 -29.91 -9.33
CA ASP A 267 5.22 -29.55 -7.96
C ASP A 267 4.87 -30.64 -6.91
N GLN A 268 4.32 -31.79 -7.33
CA GLN A 268 4.03 -32.90 -6.43
C GLN A 268 5.22 -33.87 -6.32
N PRO A 269 5.49 -34.42 -5.12
CA PRO A 269 6.52 -35.44 -4.97
C PRO A 269 6.16 -36.71 -5.74
N LEU A 270 7.08 -37.20 -6.56
CA LEU A 270 6.94 -38.45 -7.31
C LEU A 270 6.72 -39.64 -6.37
N ASN A 271 5.90 -40.62 -6.80
CA ASN A 271 5.67 -41.84 -6.04
C ASN A 271 6.82 -42.83 -6.29
N ARG A 272 7.97 -42.59 -5.65
CA ARG A 272 9.17 -43.39 -5.87
C ARG A 272 9.12 -44.71 -5.10
N GLN A 273 9.36 -45.80 -5.81
CA GLN A 273 9.51 -47.15 -5.28
C GLN A 273 10.84 -47.76 -5.72
N ARG A 274 11.42 -48.66 -4.90
CA ARG A 274 12.56 -49.46 -5.35
C ARG A 274 12.08 -50.48 -6.37
N LEU A 275 12.59 -50.41 -7.58
CA LEU A 275 12.27 -51.31 -8.69
C LEU A 275 13.55 -51.67 -9.45
N ASP A 276 13.64 -52.90 -9.95
CA ASP A 276 14.62 -53.27 -10.97
C ASP A 276 14.17 -52.74 -12.33
N LEU A 277 14.92 -51.80 -12.91
CA LEU A 277 14.59 -51.25 -14.22
C LEU A 277 14.81 -52.25 -15.35
N ILE A 278 15.71 -53.23 -15.18
CA ILE A 278 16.01 -54.19 -16.25
C ILE A 278 14.86 -55.16 -16.45
N ASP A 279 14.21 -55.59 -15.37
CA ASP A 279 13.00 -56.42 -15.44
C ASP A 279 11.88 -55.68 -16.19
N LEU A 280 11.68 -54.40 -15.90
CA LEU A 280 10.70 -53.55 -16.58
C LEU A 280 11.00 -53.40 -18.08
N VAL A 281 12.27 -53.20 -18.44
CA VAL A 281 12.70 -53.06 -19.84
C VAL A 281 12.53 -54.39 -20.59
N ARG A 282 12.82 -55.53 -19.95
CA ARG A 282 12.61 -56.86 -20.55
C ARG A 282 11.14 -57.10 -20.88
N GLU A 283 10.23 -56.76 -19.97
CA GLU A 283 8.78 -56.83 -20.21
C GLU A 283 8.38 -56.00 -21.43
N ILE A 284 8.87 -54.75 -21.53
CA ILE A 284 8.60 -53.88 -22.68
C ILE A 284 9.17 -54.46 -23.98
N VAL A 285 10.37 -55.06 -23.95
CA VAL A 285 11.01 -55.66 -25.12
C VAL A 285 10.25 -56.91 -25.59
N ASP A 286 9.78 -57.74 -24.67
CA ASP A 286 8.97 -58.93 -24.99
C ASP A 286 7.65 -58.52 -25.68
N ASP A 287 6.95 -57.53 -25.12
CA ASP A 287 5.71 -56.98 -25.70
C ASP A 287 5.98 -56.35 -27.08
N SER A 288 7.03 -55.54 -27.19
CA SER A 288 7.38 -54.86 -28.44
C SER A 288 7.84 -55.81 -29.54
N THR A 289 8.48 -56.93 -29.17
CA THR A 289 8.87 -58.00 -30.12
C THR A 289 7.64 -58.71 -30.67
N PHE A 290 6.63 -58.94 -29.81
CA PHE A 290 5.35 -59.52 -30.25
C PHE A 290 4.64 -58.61 -31.25
N GLU A 291 4.57 -57.30 -30.98
CA GLU A 291 3.98 -56.33 -31.91
C GLU A 291 4.79 -56.19 -33.21
N GLY A 292 6.12 -56.12 -33.11
CA GLY A 292 7.05 -55.96 -34.23
C GLY A 292 7.11 -57.15 -35.18
N ALA A 293 6.72 -58.35 -34.73
CA ALA A 293 6.67 -59.56 -35.56
C ALA A 293 5.77 -59.38 -36.80
N SER A 294 4.69 -58.59 -36.66
CA SER A 294 3.80 -58.25 -37.78
C SER A 294 4.47 -57.39 -38.86
N ASN A 295 5.50 -56.63 -38.48
CA ASN A 295 6.28 -55.72 -39.33
C ASN A 295 7.68 -56.26 -39.67
N GLN A 296 8.00 -57.51 -39.33
CA GLN A 296 9.33 -58.11 -39.48
C GLN A 296 10.46 -57.36 -38.73
N VAL A 297 10.11 -56.73 -37.60
CA VAL A 297 11.06 -56.05 -36.71
C VAL A 297 11.28 -56.90 -35.47
N ALA A 298 12.55 -57.12 -35.11
CA ALA A 298 12.94 -57.78 -33.86
C ALA A 298 13.52 -56.75 -32.90
N VAL A 299 13.14 -56.83 -31.62
CA VAL A 299 13.66 -55.97 -30.56
C VAL A 299 14.54 -56.82 -29.66
N GLU A 300 15.79 -56.41 -29.47
CA GLU A 300 16.74 -57.10 -28.59
C GLU A 300 17.23 -56.13 -27.52
N TYR A 301 17.34 -56.63 -26.29
CA TYR A 301 17.96 -55.92 -25.18
C TYR A 301 19.44 -56.31 -25.06
N ASP A 302 20.33 -55.32 -25.08
CA ASP A 302 21.76 -55.49 -24.78
C ASP A 302 22.16 -54.53 -23.65
N GLY A 303 22.56 -55.07 -22.50
CA GLY A 303 22.84 -54.29 -21.29
C GLY A 303 23.08 -55.14 -20.04
N GLU A 304 23.11 -54.49 -18.88
CA GLU A 304 23.32 -55.14 -17.59
C GLU A 304 22.14 -56.06 -17.19
N GLU A 305 22.37 -57.03 -16.30
CA GLU A 305 21.35 -58.00 -15.90
C GLU A 305 20.32 -57.48 -14.89
N SER A 306 20.70 -56.49 -14.07
CA SER A 306 19.86 -55.94 -13.00
C SER A 306 20.30 -54.52 -12.65
N PHE A 307 19.33 -53.62 -12.43
CA PHE A 307 19.58 -52.24 -12.01
C PHE A 307 18.45 -51.77 -11.09
N VAL A 308 18.66 -51.96 -9.78
CA VAL A 308 17.67 -51.60 -8.76
C VAL A 308 17.88 -50.16 -8.30
N THR A 309 16.88 -49.31 -8.52
CA THR A 309 16.91 -47.90 -8.11
C THR A 309 15.54 -47.40 -7.63
N SER A 310 15.50 -46.21 -7.03
CA SER A 310 14.27 -45.58 -6.54
C SER A 310 13.68 -44.64 -7.59
N VAL A 311 12.58 -45.08 -8.23
CA VAL A 311 11.95 -44.42 -9.38
C VAL A 311 10.43 -44.47 -9.28
N ASP A 312 9.76 -43.61 -10.05
CA ASP A 312 8.33 -43.77 -10.34
C ASP A 312 8.17 -44.80 -11.46
N GLY A 313 7.73 -46.01 -11.11
CA GLY A 313 7.72 -47.15 -12.03
C GLY A 313 6.81 -46.95 -13.23
N GLU A 314 5.63 -46.33 -13.03
CA GLU A 314 4.66 -46.09 -14.10
C GLU A 314 5.21 -45.09 -15.12
N LEU A 315 5.88 -44.03 -14.66
CA LEU A 315 6.45 -43.02 -15.55
C LEU A 315 7.64 -43.54 -16.36
N ILE A 316 8.52 -44.33 -15.73
CA ILE A 316 9.64 -44.96 -16.46
C ILE A 316 9.14 -45.97 -17.48
N TYR A 317 8.17 -46.81 -17.11
CA TYR A 317 7.56 -47.76 -18.04
C TYR A 317 7.07 -47.06 -19.30
N ARG A 318 6.21 -46.04 -19.13
CA ARG A 318 5.67 -45.26 -20.25
C ARG A 318 6.76 -44.53 -21.04
N ALA A 319 7.82 -44.04 -20.40
CA ALA A 319 8.89 -43.35 -21.09
C ALA A 319 9.68 -44.29 -22.01
N VAL A 320 10.01 -45.49 -21.53
CA VAL A 320 10.73 -46.50 -22.32
C VAL A 320 9.82 -47.12 -23.39
N GLU A 321 8.61 -47.53 -23.01
CA GLU A 321 7.63 -48.14 -23.93
C GLU A 321 7.34 -47.22 -25.11
N ASN A 322 7.13 -45.92 -24.89
CA ASN A 322 6.89 -44.98 -25.98
C ASN A 322 8.05 -44.90 -26.98
N VAL A 323 9.30 -44.95 -26.51
CA VAL A 323 10.49 -44.89 -27.38
C VAL A 323 10.64 -46.18 -28.17
N VAL A 324 10.51 -47.33 -27.50
CA VAL A 324 10.63 -48.65 -28.16
C VAL A 324 9.52 -48.85 -29.17
N ARG A 325 8.26 -48.56 -28.79
CA ARG A 325 7.10 -48.63 -29.68
C ARG A 325 7.24 -47.72 -30.90
N ASN A 326 7.81 -46.53 -30.74
CA ASN A 326 8.09 -45.63 -31.87
C ASN A 326 9.22 -46.16 -32.77
N ALA A 327 10.16 -46.95 -32.26
CA ALA A 327 11.20 -47.58 -33.07
C ALA A 327 10.68 -48.80 -33.87
N VAL A 328 9.62 -49.45 -33.38
CA VAL A 328 8.96 -50.59 -34.04
C VAL A 328 7.97 -50.16 -35.14
N LYS A 329 7.41 -48.95 -35.07
CA LYS A 329 6.50 -48.34 -36.05
C LYS A 329 7.22 -47.87 -37.32
#